data_AF-A0A7G6A7Y6-F1
#
_entry.id   AF-A0A7G6A7Y6-F1
#
_cell.length_a   1.000
_cell.length_b   1.000
_cell.length_c   1.000
_cell.angle_alpha   90.00
_cell.angle_beta   90.00
_cell.angle_gamma   90.00
#
_symmetry.space_group_name_H-M   'P 1'
#
loop_
_entity.id
_entity.type
_entity.pdbx_description
1 polymer ?
#
loop_
_entity_poly.entity_id
_entity_poly.type
_entity_poly.pdbx_seq_one_letter_code
_entity_poly.pdbx_strand_id
1 'polypeptide(L)'
;MSPDIAVDLVAEALRVVMLLVLVLVVPGLLVGLLVALVQAATQINEQTLSFLPRLLVTLVALILAGHWMTGYLMDYCVSVFQRAATIAS
;
A
#
# COMPACT_ATOMS: atom_id res chain seq x y z
N MET A 1 19.97 -14.75 18.70
CA MET A 1 18.67 -14.53 18.02
C MET A 1 17.97 -15.86 17.94
N SER A 2 16.85 -16.04 18.64
CA SER A 2 15.98 -17.19 18.39
C SER A 2 15.32 -17.04 17.01
N PRO A 3 15.14 -18.13 16.24
CA PRO A 3 14.46 -18.09 14.95
C PRO A 3 13.09 -17.41 14.99
N ASP A 4 12.39 -17.51 16.11
CA ASP A 4 11.06 -16.93 16.34
C ASP A 4 11.06 -15.40 16.20
N ILE A 5 12.09 -14.72 16.72
CA ILE A 5 12.20 -13.25 16.65
C ILE A 5 12.36 -12.78 15.20
N ALA A 6 13.11 -13.53 14.39
CA ALA A 6 13.30 -13.19 12.98
C ALA A 6 12.01 -13.35 12.18
N VAL A 7 11.25 -14.42 12.46
CA VAL A 7 9.95 -14.67 11.81
C VAL A 7 8.95 -13.57 12.17
N ASP A 8 8.85 -13.20 13.44
CA ASP A 8 7.94 -12.15 13.91
C ASP A 8 8.25 -10.79 13.26
N LEU A 9 9.54 -10.45 13.14
CA LEU A 9 9.98 -9.20 12.51
C LEU A 9 9.57 -9.15 11.02
N VAL A 10 9.76 -10.25 10.30
CA VAL A 10 9.38 -10.34 8.88
C VAL A 10 7.86 -10.31 8.73
N ALA A 11 7.12 -10.98 9.60
CA ALA A 11 5.66 -10.98 9.57
C ALA A 11 5.09 -9.56 9.77
N GLU A 12 5.64 -8.80 10.71
CA GLU A 12 5.22 -7.41 10.93
C GLU A 12 5.61 -6.51 9.75
N ALA A 13 6.81 -6.67 9.17
CA ALA A 13 7.21 -5.96 7.96
C ALA A 13 6.23 -6.19 6.80
N LEU A 14 5.84 -7.46 6.58
CA LEU A 14 4.87 -7.81 5.54
C LEU A 14 3.49 -7.21 5.82
N ARG A 15 3.08 -7.16 7.09
CA ARG A 15 1.82 -6.52 7.49
C ARG A 15 1.82 -5.02 7.18
N VAL A 16 2.93 -4.33 7.47
CA VAL A 16 3.11 -2.91 7.13
C VAL A 16 3.03 -2.71 5.62
N VAL A 17 3.81 -3.47 4.85
CA VAL A 17 3.81 -3.37 3.38
C VAL A 17 2.42 -3.63 2.81
N MET A 18 1.74 -4.69 3.26
CA MET A 18 0.39 -5.05 2.81
C MET A 18 -0.58 -3.89 3.03
N LEU A 19 -0.58 -3.29 4.21
CA LEU A 19 -1.47 -2.19 4.56
C LEU A 19 -1.19 -0.93 3.73
N LEU A 20 0.09 -0.57 3.53
CA LEU A 20 0.49 0.57 2.70
C LEU A 20 0.09 0.37 1.23
N VAL A 21 0.31 -0.83 0.69
CA VAL A 21 -0.08 -1.18 -0.69
C VAL A 21 -1.60 -1.13 -0.84
N LEU A 22 -2.34 -1.69 0.13
CA LEU A 22 -3.81 -1.73 0.08
C LEU A 22 -4.39 -0.31 -0.02
N VAL A 23 -3.91 0.61 0.82
CA VAL A 23 -4.38 2.01 0.84
C VAL A 23 -4.16 2.72 -0.49
N LEU A 24 -3.04 2.44 -1.19
CA LEU A 24 -2.76 3.05 -2.49
C LEU A 24 -3.49 2.37 -3.65
N VAL A 25 -3.60 1.04 -3.62
CA VAL A 25 -4.04 0.24 -4.77
C VAL A 25 -5.55 0.05 -4.81
N VAL A 26 -6.20 -0.17 -3.66
CA VAL A 26 -7.65 -0.45 -3.61
C VAL A 26 -8.50 0.66 -4.23
N PRO A 27 -8.28 1.96 -3.94
CA PRO A 27 -9.05 3.03 -4.57
C PRO A 27 -8.92 3.00 -6.11
N GLY A 28 -7.69 2.81 -6.62
CA GLY A 28 -7.43 2.71 -8.05
C GLY A 28 -8.09 1.47 -8.69
N LEU A 29 -8.11 0.33 -7.98
CA LEU A 29 -8.79 -0.88 -8.44
C LEU A 29 -10.30 -0.67 -8.53
N LEU A 30 -10.92 -0.05 -7.53
CA LEU A 30 -12.36 0.23 -7.54
C LEU A 30 -12.73 1.13 -8.72
N VAL A 31 -11.98 2.20 -8.95
CA VAL A 31 -12.23 3.08 -10.10
C VAL A 31 -11.95 2.38 -11.42
N GLY A 32 -10.87 1.60 -11.50
CA GLY A 32 -10.56 0.79 -12.67
C GLY A 32 -11.66 -0.21 -13.02
N LEU A 33 -12.28 -0.83 -12.00
CA LEU A 33 -13.42 -1.74 -12.18
C LEU A 33 -14.65 -1.00 -12.69
N LEU A 34 -14.97 0.17 -12.10
CA LEU A 34 -16.11 0.99 -12.54
C LEU A 34 -15.96 1.43 -14.01
N VAL A 35 -14.76 1.88 -14.39
CA VAL A 35 -14.47 2.29 -15.77
C VAL A 35 -14.56 1.09 -16.72
N ALA A 36 -14.06 -0.08 -16.34
CA ALA A 36 -14.17 -1.30 -17.14
C ALA A 36 -15.62 -1.72 -17.39
N LEU A 37 -16.50 -1.56 -16.39
CA LEU A 37 -17.94 -1.82 -16.54
C LEU A 37 -18.60 -0.87 -17.54
N VAL A 38 -18.25 0.43 -17.49
CA VAL A 38 -18.76 1.43 -18.44
C VAL A 38 -18.25 1.16 -19.86
N GLN A 39 -16.97 0.81 -20.00
CA GLN A 39 -16.38 0.41 -21.27
C GLN A 39 -17.08 -0.80 -21.87
N ALA A 40 -17.34 -1.83 -21.06
CA ALA A 40 -18.08 -3.01 -21.49
C ALA A 40 -19.53 -2.68 -21.90
N ALA A 41 -20.23 -1.82 -21.15
CA ALA A 41 -21.60 -1.41 -21.43
C ALA A 41 -21.74 -0.57 -22.72
N THR A 42 -20.72 0.24 -23.04
CA THR A 42 -20.71 1.14 -24.19
C THR A 42 -19.96 0.60 -25.40
N GLN A 43 -19.36 -0.59 -25.29
CA GLN A 43 -18.50 -1.20 -26.30
C GLN A 43 -17.28 -0.35 -26.68
N ILE A 44 -16.86 0.58 -25.82
CA ILE A 44 -15.65 1.38 -26.01
C ILE A 44 -14.45 0.59 -25.46
N ASN A 45 -13.52 0.19 -26.33
CA ASN A 45 -12.32 -0.56 -25.97
C ASN A 45 -11.04 0.28 -26.14
N GLU A 46 -11.02 1.47 -25.51
CA GLU A 46 -9.87 2.37 -25.53
C GLU A 46 -9.01 2.19 -24.28
N GLN A 47 -7.83 1.60 -24.44
CA GLN A 47 -6.95 1.22 -23.31
C GLN A 47 -6.54 2.43 -22.44
N THR A 48 -6.42 3.61 -23.02
CA THR A 48 -6.05 4.86 -22.32
C THR A 48 -7.15 5.35 -21.38
N LEU A 49 -8.43 5.13 -21.72
CA LEU A 49 -9.57 5.53 -20.88
C LEU A 49 -9.61 4.79 -19.55
N SER A 50 -9.09 3.55 -19.49
CA SER A 50 -9.04 2.77 -18.24
C SER A 50 -7.84 3.14 -17.37
N PHE A 51 -6.76 3.63 -17.99
CA PHE A 51 -5.51 3.97 -17.32
C PHE A 51 -5.57 5.32 -16.59
N LEU A 52 -6.01 6.38 -17.27
CA LEU A 52 -5.94 7.74 -16.75
C LEU A 52 -6.74 7.95 -15.44
N PRO A 53 -8.01 7.50 -15.33
CA PRO A 53 -8.78 7.67 -14.09
C PRO A 53 -8.14 6.93 -12.91
N ARG A 54 -7.63 5.71 -13.15
CA ARG A 54 -6.92 4.91 -12.14
C ARG A 54 -5.67 5.64 -11.62
N LEU A 55 -4.86 6.19 -12.54
CA LEU A 55 -3.66 6.95 -12.18
C LEU A 55 -3.98 8.15 -11.30
N LEU A 56 -4.97 8.97 -11.69
CA LEU A 56 -5.38 10.14 -10.92
C LEU A 56 -5.82 9.77 -9.50
N VAL A 57 -6.59 8.69 -9.36
CA VAL A 57 -7.06 8.20 -8.06
C VAL A 57 -5.90 7.71 -7.20
N THR A 58 -4.94 6.97 -7.77
CA THR A 58 -3.74 6.55 -7.03
C THR A 58 -2.91 7.76 -6.57
N LEU A 59 -2.77 8.78 -7.42
CA LEU A 59 -2.06 10.02 -7.05
C LEU A 59 -2.76 10.77 -5.93
N VAL A 60 -4.09 10.88 -5.98
CA VAL A 60 -4.89 11.49 -4.91
C VAL A 60 -4.77 10.69 -3.62
N ALA A 61 -4.85 9.36 -3.68
CA ALA A 61 -4.65 8.50 -2.52
C ALA A 61 -3.26 8.72 -1.90
N LEU A 62 -2.22 8.87 -2.72
CA LEU A 62 -0.87 9.15 -2.26
C LEU A 62 -0.75 10.54 -1.60
N ILE A 63 -1.38 11.57 -2.16
CA ILE A 63 -1.38 12.92 -1.57
C ILE A 63 -2.09 12.92 -0.21
N LEU A 64 -3.25 12.26 -0.12
CA LEU A 64 -4.06 12.26 1.11
C LEU A 64 -3.45 11.35 2.19
N ALA A 65 -3.00 10.15 1.82
CA ALA A 65 -2.48 9.16 2.76
C ALA A 65 -0.97 9.30 3.02
N GLY A 66 -0.23 10.04 2.18
CA GLY A 66 1.24 10.07 2.20
C GLY A 66 1.85 10.48 3.54
N HIS A 67 1.27 11.49 4.21
CA HIS A 67 1.72 11.90 5.53
C HIS A 67 1.57 10.77 6.56
N TRP A 68 0.38 10.15 6.63
CA TRP A 68 0.09 9.06 7.54
C TRP A 68 0.93 7.81 7.23
N MET A 69 1.08 7.45 5.94
CA MET A 69 1.91 6.32 5.50
C MET A 69 3.37 6.48 5.93
N THR A 70 3.89 7.70 5.82
CA THR A 70 5.26 8.01 6.23
C THR A 70 5.42 7.90 7.75
N GLY A 71 4.46 8.41 8.52
CA GLY A 71 4.43 8.24 9.98
C GLY A 71 4.40 6.77 10.38
N TYR A 72 3.50 5.99 9.78
CA TYR A 72 3.35 4.56 10.06
C TYR A 72 4.64 3.77 9.75
N LEU A 73 5.32 4.10 8.65
CA LEU A 73 6.60 3.49 8.30
C LEU A 73 7.72 3.91 9.26
N MET A 74 7.76 5.19 9.69
CA MET A 74 8.73 5.65 10.68
C MET A 74 8.54 4.96 12.03
N ASP A 75 7.30 4.84 12.50
CA ASP A 75 6.97 4.15 13.75
C ASP A 75 7.45 2.70 13.73
N TYR A 76 7.22 2.01 12.61
CA TYR A 76 7.74 0.67 12.39
C TYR A 76 9.27 0.65 12.46
N CYS A 77 9.97 1.52 11.73
CA CYS A 77 11.43 1.61 11.75
C CYS A 77 11.99 1.85 13.16
N VAL A 78 11.41 2.80 13.92
CA VAL A 78 11.82 3.08 15.31
C VAL A 78 11.63 1.84 16.19
N SER A 79 10.52 1.13 16.05
CA SER A 79 10.25 -0.11 16.80
C SER A 79 11.30 -1.20 16.51
N VAL A 80 11.75 -1.31 15.26
CA VAL A 80 12.79 -2.27 14.85
C VAL A 80 14.12 -1.93 15.55
N PHE A 81 14.52 -0.66 15.55
CA PHE A 81 15.76 -0.24 16.21
C PHE A 81 15.73 -0.45 17.73
N GLN A 82 14.60 -0.18 18.38
CA GLN A 82 14.41 -0.43 19.81
C GLN A 82 14.54 -1.92 20.16
N ARG A 83 13.91 -2.79 19.36
CA ARG A 83 14.02 -4.25 19.51
C ARG A 83 15.46 -4.72 19.28
N ALA A 84 16.14 -4.19 18.28
CA ALA A 84 17.54 -4.53 18.00
C ALA A 84 18.47 -4.16 19.17
N ALA A 85 18.31 -2.99 19.77
CA ALA A 85 19.10 -2.55 20.92
C ALA A 85 18.93 -3.48 22.13
N THR A 86 17.70 -3.96 22.38
CA THR A 86 17.38 -4.86 23.50
C THR A 86 17.98 -6.26 23.33
N ILE A 87 18.18 -6.72 22.08
CA ILE A 87 18.80 -8.02 21.77
C ILE A 87 20.34 -7.96 21.88
N ALA A 88 20.91 -6.76 21.74
CA ALA A 88 22.36 -6.53 21.79
C ALA A 88 22.91 -6.30 23.21
N SER A 89 22.06 -5.85 24.14
CA SER A 89 22.34 -5.71 25.57
C SER A 89 22.06 -6.99 26.35
#